data_AF-A0A317JQZ7-F1
#
_entry.id   AF-A0A317JQZ7-F1
#
_cell.length_a   1.000
_cell.length_b   1.000
_cell.length_c   1.000
_cell.angle_alpha   90.00
_cell.angle_beta   90.00
_cell.angle_gamma   90.00
#
_symmetry.space_group_name_H-M   'P 1'
#
loop_
_entity.id
_entity.type
_entity.pdbx_description
1 polymer ?
#
loop_
_entity_poly.entity_id
_entity_poly.type
_entity_poly.pdbx_seq_one_letter_code
_entity_poly.pdbx_strand_id
1 'polypeptide(L)'
;MARQSPQRPDADEPELDDTTASATADELDVDRPAADRALWDELRIDPVEIALPAGTGFTLRAYRPARELTPTDVAERDQDDPFLARRQVVETEDDEEMVILDEEFAALSAEDEDEERPEGRRRGRTEALDEEAEVDEDEVDEDEEEDAGDEEVPVFLSHRGRLLLFKTPESLVSFIRSGAPNDMSQLDSWNELSERVEPADIAPLDEDTYELDLVVENLRGGHDTWDPTLLIEAGEVARDLAYALRLPAVLDMLSAGSRLDDLDEALRATVNGGIGGFMGRRRLKKIGAQTASLGWRTIVGKISAVVDWRD
;
A
#
# COMPACT_ATOMS: atom_id res chain seq x y z
N MET A 1 -87.43 -0.15 1.35
CA MET A 1 -88.11 0.27 2.60
C MET A 1 -87.29 -0.22 3.79
N ALA A 2 -87.28 0.58 4.86
CA ALA A 2 -86.39 0.55 6.02
C ALA A 2 -86.15 -0.79 6.76
N ARG A 3 -85.01 -0.86 7.47
CA ARG A 3 -84.77 -1.22 8.90
C ARG A 3 -83.29 -1.63 9.09
N GLN A 4 -82.46 -0.91 9.86
CA GLN A 4 -82.14 -1.12 11.31
C GLN A 4 -81.79 -2.60 11.61
N SER A 5 -80.61 -3.01 12.09
CA SER A 5 -79.80 -2.59 13.27
C SER A 5 -78.42 -3.33 13.27
N PRO A 6 -77.64 -3.52 14.37
CA PRO A 6 -76.77 -2.56 15.08
C PRO A 6 -75.36 -3.10 15.51
N GLN A 7 -74.48 -2.18 15.95
CA GLN A 7 -73.44 -2.31 17.02
C GLN A 7 -72.22 -3.24 16.87
N ARG A 8 -71.00 -2.66 16.88
CA ARG A 8 -69.96 -2.82 17.94
C ARG A 8 -68.72 -1.93 17.69
N PRO A 9 -67.82 -1.73 18.69
CA PRO A 9 -67.48 -0.43 19.27
C PRO A 9 -66.15 0.16 18.74
N ASP A 10 -65.99 1.46 18.99
CA ASP A 10 -64.75 2.22 18.85
C ASP A 10 -63.59 1.51 19.56
N ALA A 11 -62.55 1.20 18.80
CA ALA A 11 -61.24 0.81 19.31
C ALA A 11 -60.30 1.98 19.06
N ASP A 12 -59.67 2.43 20.16
CA ASP A 12 -58.60 3.42 20.23
C ASP A 12 -57.60 3.28 19.07
N GLU A 13 -57.55 4.30 18.21
CA GLU A 13 -56.36 4.60 17.40
C GLU A 13 -55.47 5.54 18.22
N PRO A 14 -54.23 5.18 18.57
CA PRO A 14 -53.31 6.14 19.15
C PRO A 14 -52.82 7.09 18.06
N GLU A 15 -53.06 8.39 18.25
CA GLU A 15 -52.37 9.47 17.54
C GLU A 15 -50.86 9.34 17.83
N LEU A 16 -50.09 9.04 16.78
CA LEU A 16 -48.63 9.10 16.84
C LEU A 16 -48.20 10.56 16.70
N ASP A 17 -47.66 11.06 17.80
CA ASP A 17 -47.05 12.38 17.96
C ASP A 17 -45.88 12.55 16.97
N ASP A 18 -46.01 13.52 16.06
CA ASP A 18 -44.97 13.96 15.12
C ASP A 18 -43.92 14.79 15.90
N THR A 19 -43.15 14.13 16.75
CA THR A 19 -41.91 14.69 17.30
C THR A 19 -40.74 14.12 16.51
N THR A 20 -40.49 14.72 15.34
CA THR A 20 -39.25 14.52 14.60
C THR A 20 -38.09 15.09 15.42
N ALA A 21 -37.49 14.23 16.25
CA ALA A 21 -36.15 14.46 16.78
C ALA A 21 -35.17 14.35 15.60
N SER A 22 -34.96 15.47 14.92
CA SER A 22 -33.75 15.68 14.13
C SER A 22 -32.60 15.79 15.12
N ALA A 23 -32.07 14.63 15.50
CA ALA A 23 -30.81 14.54 16.23
C ALA A 23 -29.72 14.99 15.27
N THR A 24 -29.28 16.22 15.47
CA THR A 24 -28.01 16.78 15.00
C THR A 24 -26.90 15.82 15.38
N ALA A 25 -26.39 15.06 14.41
CA ALA A 25 -25.23 14.19 14.55
C ALA A 25 -23.89 14.97 14.49
N ASP A 26 -23.91 16.27 14.83
CA ASP A 26 -22.83 17.22 14.54
C ASP A 26 -22.31 17.94 15.81
N GLU A 27 -22.62 17.42 17.02
CA GLU A 27 -22.21 18.03 18.30
C GLU A 27 -21.59 17.02 19.29
N LEU A 28 -20.91 15.96 18.83
CA LEU A 28 -20.19 15.05 19.73
C LEU A 28 -18.66 15.02 19.55
N ASP A 29 -18.09 15.87 18.69
CA ASP A 29 -16.65 15.84 18.38
C ASP A 29 -15.85 17.03 18.93
N VAL A 30 -16.31 17.66 20.01
CA VAL A 30 -15.71 18.91 20.52
C VAL A 30 -14.84 18.73 21.78
N ASP A 31 -14.79 17.53 22.37
CA ASP A 31 -14.16 17.34 23.70
C ASP A 31 -13.29 16.08 23.82
N ARG A 32 -12.78 15.51 22.72
CA ARG A 32 -11.64 14.59 22.84
C ARG A 32 -10.40 15.48 23.06
N PRO A 33 -9.78 15.47 24.25
CA PRO A 33 -8.54 16.23 24.44
C PRO A 33 -7.56 15.80 23.35
N ALA A 34 -6.90 16.75 22.70
CA ALA A 34 -5.84 16.44 21.74
C ALA A 34 -4.92 15.40 22.41
N ALA A 35 -4.78 14.23 21.79
CA ALA A 35 -3.92 13.19 22.30
C ALA A 35 -2.56 13.80 22.62
N ASP A 36 -2.00 13.49 23.79
CA ASP A 36 -0.69 14.00 24.15
C ASP A 36 0.35 13.37 23.21
N ARG A 37 0.67 14.08 22.13
CA ARG A 37 1.59 13.62 21.08
C ARG A 37 3.06 13.71 21.52
N ALA A 38 3.34 14.33 22.67
CA ALA A 38 4.72 14.55 23.11
C ALA A 38 5.51 13.24 23.24
N LEU A 39 4.86 12.16 23.70
CA LEU A 39 5.47 10.83 23.77
C LEU A 39 5.86 10.31 22.37
N TRP A 40 4.93 10.37 21.43
CA TRP A 40 5.10 9.81 20.08
C TRP A 40 6.12 10.60 19.26
N ASP A 41 6.05 11.94 19.33
CA ASP A 41 6.97 12.84 18.67
C ASP A 41 8.41 12.69 19.21
N GLU A 42 8.56 12.53 20.53
CA GLU A 42 9.85 12.31 21.19
C GLU A 42 10.49 10.98 20.75
N LEU A 43 9.70 9.91 20.68
CA LEU A 43 10.20 8.57 20.37
C LEU A 43 10.28 8.28 18.86
N ARG A 44 9.74 9.17 18.03
CA ARG A 44 9.60 9.03 16.57
C ARG A 44 8.94 7.69 16.20
N ILE A 45 7.82 7.40 16.87
CA ILE A 45 6.95 6.24 16.66
C ILE A 45 5.51 6.76 16.64
N ASP A 46 4.70 6.26 15.73
CA ASP A 46 3.29 6.64 15.60
C ASP A 46 2.37 5.43 15.88
N PRO A 47 1.30 5.60 16.67
CA PRO A 47 0.21 4.65 16.71
C PRO A 47 -0.62 4.77 15.42
N VAL A 48 -0.94 3.63 14.82
CA VAL A 48 -1.68 3.55 13.55
C VAL A 48 -2.90 2.66 13.73
N GLU A 49 -4.05 3.09 13.18
CA GLU A 49 -5.26 2.29 13.10
C GLU A 49 -5.48 1.82 11.66
N ILE A 50 -5.74 0.52 11.47
CA ILE A 50 -5.96 -0.06 10.13
C ILE A 50 -7.25 -0.87 10.14
N ALA A 51 -8.21 -0.46 9.32
CA ALA A 51 -9.41 -1.24 9.05
C ALA A 51 -9.17 -2.18 7.88
N LEU A 52 -9.42 -3.47 8.11
CA LEU A 52 -9.31 -4.55 7.14
C LEU A 52 -10.62 -5.33 7.11
N PRO A 53 -10.83 -6.22 6.12
CA PRO A 53 -12.06 -7.01 6.05
C PRO A 53 -12.36 -7.87 7.29
N ALA A 54 -11.35 -8.20 8.11
CA ALA A 54 -11.48 -8.94 9.37
C ALA A 54 -11.75 -8.04 10.60
N GLY A 55 -11.95 -6.74 10.38
CA GLY A 55 -12.18 -5.71 11.39
C GLY A 55 -11.01 -4.73 11.49
N THR A 56 -11.09 -3.87 12.49
CA THR A 56 -10.11 -2.81 12.75
C THR A 56 -9.16 -3.19 13.87
N GLY A 57 -7.93 -2.68 13.84
CA GLY A 57 -6.98 -2.85 14.92
C GLY A 57 -5.85 -1.82 14.90
N PHE A 58 -5.13 -1.78 16.02
CA PHE A 58 -4.04 -0.86 16.31
C PHE A 58 -2.69 -1.54 16.12
N THR A 59 -1.72 -0.78 15.62
CA THR A 59 -0.32 -1.17 15.49
C THR A 59 0.57 0.06 15.68
N LEU A 60 1.88 -0.10 15.50
CA LEU A 60 2.84 1.00 15.53
C LEU A 60 3.59 1.07 14.21
N ARG A 61 3.95 2.28 13.80
CA ARG A 61 4.81 2.59 12.65
C ARG A 61 5.94 3.52 13.09
N ALA A 62 7.11 3.41 12.48
CA ALA A 62 8.15 4.42 12.54
C ALA A 62 8.87 4.50 11.19
N TYR A 63 9.62 5.57 10.97
CA TYR A 63 10.56 5.69 9.85
C TYR A 63 11.98 5.79 10.40
N ARG A 64 12.90 5.03 9.81
CA ARG A 64 14.34 5.04 10.15
C ARG A 64 15.17 4.88 8.89
N PRO A 65 16.40 5.41 8.85
CA PRO A 65 17.33 5.13 7.76
C PRO A 65 17.47 3.63 7.53
N ALA A 66 17.42 3.17 6.27
CA ALA A 66 17.47 1.75 5.93
C ALA A 66 18.69 1.04 6.55
N ARG A 67 19.85 1.72 6.62
CA ARG A 67 21.08 1.17 7.21
C ARG A 67 21.02 0.94 8.73
N GLU A 68 20.05 1.54 9.41
CA GLU A 68 19.86 1.40 10.86
C GLU A 68 18.90 0.26 11.21
N LEU A 69 18.26 -0.35 10.21
CA LEU A 69 17.28 -1.41 10.38
C LEU A 69 17.82 -2.76 9.91
N THR A 70 17.55 -3.77 10.72
CA THR A 70 17.53 -5.16 10.26
C THR A 70 16.18 -5.42 9.58
N PRO A 71 16.15 -5.82 8.30
CA PRO A 71 14.89 -6.13 7.61
C PRO A 71 14.11 -7.24 8.32
N THR A 72 12.77 -7.22 8.22
CA THR A 72 11.95 -8.29 8.81
C THR A 72 12.39 -9.65 8.25
N ASP A 73 12.54 -10.61 9.17
CA ASP A 73 12.71 -12.00 8.80
C ASP A 73 11.40 -12.51 8.17
N VAL A 74 11.47 -13.10 6.99
CA VAL A 74 10.33 -13.68 6.27
C VAL A 74 10.52 -15.16 5.96
N ALA A 75 11.62 -15.77 6.44
CA ALA A 75 12.01 -17.12 6.07
C ALA A 75 10.92 -18.15 6.40
N GLU A 76 10.28 -18.05 7.57
CA GLU A 76 9.18 -18.94 7.94
C GLU A 76 7.93 -18.76 7.06
N ARG A 77 7.62 -17.53 6.66
CA ARG A 77 6.46 -17.23 5.83
C ARG A 77 6.66 -17.70 4.39
N ASP A 78 7.86 -17.50 3.85
CA ASP A 78 8.16 -17.71 2.44
C ASP A 78 8.54 -19.17 2.12
N GLN A 79 8.87 -19.98 3.13
CA GLN A 79 9.14 -21.42 3.00
C GLN A 79 8.05 -22.20 2.27
N ASP A 80 6.79 -21.79 2.46
CA ASP A 80 5.63 -22.46 1.87
C ASP A 80 5.24 -21.90 0.49
N ASP A 81 5.94 -20.87 -0.03
CA ASP A 81 5.66 -20.30 -1.35
C ASP A 81 6.51 -21.00 -2.45
N PRO A 82 5.90 -21.84 -3.31
CA PRO A 82 6.61 -22.56 -4.35
C PRO A 82 7.27 -21.65 -5.41
N PHE A 83 6.83 -20.39 -5.50
CA PHE A 83 7.38 -19.41 -6.45
C PHE A 83 8.58 -18.67 -5.86
N LEU A 84 8.56 -18.35 -4.56
CA LEU A 84 9.72 -17.72 -3.89
C LEU A 84 10.87 -18.71 -3.69
N ALA A 85 10.56 -19.98 -3.40
CA ALA A 85 11.56 -21.03 -3.33
C ALA A 85 12.37 -21.18 -4.63
N ARG A 86 11.77 -20.91 -5.80
CA ARG A 86 12.48 -20.93 -7.09
C ARG A 86 13.38 -19.72 -7.27
N ARG A 87 12.93 -18.53 -6.85
CA ARG A 87 13.74 -17.31 -6.94
C ARG A 87 14.96 -17.38 -6.04
N GLN A 88 14.82 -17.92 -4.83
CA GLN A 88 15.94 -18.09 -3.91
C GLN A 88 16.97 -19.11 -4.42
N VAL A 89 16.54 -20.15 -5.16
CA VAL A 89 17.47 -21.09 -5.83
C VAL A 89 18.25 -20.39 -6.95
N VAL A 90 17.57 -19.57 -7.78
CA VAL A 90 18.24 -18.80 -8.85
C VAL A 90 19.25 -17.81 -8.27
N GLU A 91 18.89 -17.05 -7.22
CA GLU A 91 19.83 -16.13 -6.56
C GLU A 91 21.04 -16.85 -5.94
N THR A 92 20.88 -18.09 -5.44
CA THR A 92 22.01 -18.90 -4.95
C THR A 92 22.82 -19.59 -6.05
N GLU A 93 22.25 -19.77 -7.25
CA GLU A 93 22.95 -20.34 -8.42
C GLU A 93 23.75 -19.25 -9.15
N ASP A 94 23.28 -18.00 -9.18
CA ASP A 94 23.98 -16.86 -9.81
C ASP A 94 25.25 -16.44 -9.04
N ASP A 95 25.35 -16.71 -7.72
CA ASP A 95 26.59 -16.53 -6.95
C ASP A 95 27.66 -17.61 -7.26
N GLU A 96 27.30 -18.72 -7.93
CA GLU A 96 28.23 -19.79 -8.31
C GLU A 96 28.36 -20.02 -9.84
N GLU A 97 27.60 -19.33 -10.71
CA GLU A 97 27.65 -19.55 -12.15
C GLU A 97 27.58 -18.26 -13.00
N MET A 98 28.66 -17.48 -13.02
CA MET A 98 28.92 -16.55 -14.13
C MET A 98 29.47 -17.33 -15.34
N VAL A 99 28.59 -17.90 -16.17
CA VAL A 99 28.98 -18.36 -17.53
C VAL A 99 28.70 -17.24 -18.52
N ILE A 100 29.77 -16.55 -18.92
CA ILE A 100 29.79 -15.67 -20.09
C ILE A 100 29.50 -16.56 -21.32
N LEU A 101 28.26 -16.52 -21.82
CA LEU A 101 27.88 -17.13 -23.09
C LEU A 101 28.16 -16.13 -24.22
N ASP A 102 29.43 -15.99 -24.58
CA ASP A 102 29.86 -15.22 -25.74
C ASP A 102 30.70 -16.11 -26.66
N GLU A 103 30.09 -16.57 -27.76
CA GLU A 103 30.69 -16.87 -29.09
C GLU A 103 29.74 -17.72 -29.97
N GLU A 104 28.81 -18.51 -29.41
CA GLU A 104 28.03 -19.47 -30.22
C GLU A 104 26.74 -18.87 -30.83
N PHE A 105 26.18 -17.80 -30.27
CA PHE A 105 24.98 -17.14 -30.82
C PHE A 105 25.28 -16.29 -32.06
N ALA A 106 26.49 -15.72 -32.16
CA ALA A 106 26.91 -14.93 -33.31
C ALA A 106 27.11 -15.76 -34.59
N ALA A 107 27.41 -17.07 -34.46
CA ALA A 107 27.65 -17.95 -35.61
C ALA A 107 26.37 -18.33 -36.37
N LEU A 108 25.20 -18.28 -35.72
CA LEU A 108 23.92 -18.69 -36.32
C LEU A 108 23.23 -17.57 -37.12
N SER A 109 23.76 -16.35 -37.10
CA SER A 109 23.21 -15.20 -37.84
C SER A 109 23.94 -14.93 -39.16
N ALA A 110 25.00 -15.67 -39.46
CA ALA A 110 25.89 -15.43 -40.61
C ALA A 110 25.67 -16.40 -41.79
N GLU A 111 24.71 -17.33 -41.71
CA GLU A 111 24.44 -18.32 -42.76
C GLU A 111 23.00 -18.23 -43.29
N ASP A 112 22.57 -17.06 -43.78
CA ASP A 112 21.31 -16.95 -44.55
C ASP A 112 21.27 -15.70 -45.46
N GLU A 113 22.30 -15.48 -46.29
CA GLU A 113 22.21 -14.51 -47.40
C GLU A 113 22.95 -14.99 -48.66
N ASP A 114 22.35 -15.93 -49.41
CA ASP A 114 22.62 -16.09 -50.84
C ASP A 114 21.37 -16.69 -51.50
N GLU A 115 20.55 -15.87 -52.17
CA GLU A 115 20.01 -16.15 -53.52
C GLU A 115 19.07 -15.05 -54.07
N GLU A 116 19.54 -14.45 -55.17
CA GLU A 116 18.83 -13.95 -56.37
C GLU A 116 18.01 -12.63 -56.38
N ARG A 117 18.50 -11.72 -57.25
CA ARG A 117 17.91 -10.45 -57.70
C ARG A 117 16.73 -10.65 -58.67
N PRO A 118 15.88 -9.62 -58.88
CA PRO A 118 15.97 -8.93 -60.18
C PRO A 118 15.84 -7.39 -60.14
N GLU A 119 16.22 -6.80 -61.28
CA GLU A 119 16.56 -5.41 -61.59
C GLU A 119 15.39 -4.40 -61.58
N GLY A 120 15.67 -3.12 -61.26
CA GLY A 120 14.82 -2.02 -61.73
C GLY A 120 14.95 -0.62 -61.09
N ARG A 121 15.85 0.21 -61.63
CA ARG A 121 15.73 1.68 -61.81
C ARG A 121 15.92 2.68 -60.62
N ARG A 122 17.15 3.24 -60.59
CA ARG A 122 17.53 4.68 -60.60
C ARG A 122 17.06 5.65 -59.49
N ARG A 123 18.04 6.08 -58.67
CA ARG A 123 18.70 7.43 -58.63
C ARG A 123 18.55 8.22 -57.31
N GLY A 124 19.58 8.14 -56.46
CA GLY A 124 20.47 9.29 -56.18
C GLY A 124 20.66 9.74 -54.73
N ARG A 125 21.95 9.84 -54.31
CA ARG A 125 22.55 10.79 -53.33
C ARG A 125 22.21 10.52 -51.85
N THR A 126 23.10 10.46 -50.86
CA THR A 126 24.46 11.04 -50.67
C THR A 126 25.14 10.36 -49.45
N GLU A 127 26.47 10.27 -49.51
CA GLU A 127 27.53 10.18 -48.47
C GLU A 127 27.08 10.22 -46.99
N ALA A 128 27.32 9.17 -46.20
CA ALA A 128 28.53 8.85 -45.40
C ALA A 128 28.64 9.67 -44.11
N LEU A 129 28.72 8.97 -42.96
CA LEU A 129 29.68 9.16 -41.86
C LEU A 129 29.43 8.09 -40.78
N ASP A 130 30.43 7.24 -40.57
CA ASP A 130 30.64 6.39 -39.39
C ASP A 130 30.84 7.27 -38.15
N GLU A 131 30.16 6.93 -37.06
CA GLU A 131 30.58 7.26 -35.70
C GLU A 131 30.05 6.12 -34.81
N GLU A 132 30.89 5.09 -34.63
CA GLU A 132 30.68 4.05 -33.63
C GLU A 132 30.90 4.70 -32.26
N ALA A 133 29.82 4.87 -31.51
CA ALA A 133 29.86 5.22 -30.10
C ALA A 133 29.99 3.91 -29.31
N GLU A 134 31.19 3.63 -28.84
CA GLU A 134 31.45 2.71 -27.74
C GLU A 134 30.66 3.24 -26.53
N VAL A 135 29.65 2.50 -26.08
CA VAL A 135 28.92 2.81 -24.85
C VAL A 135 29.73 2.16 -23.73
N ASP A 136 30.37 2.99 -22.90
CA ASP A 136 30.93 2.57 -21.61
C ASP A 136 29.77 2.05 -20.75
N GLU A 137 29.71 0.74 -20.50
CA GLU A 137 28.69 0.09 -19.68
C GLU A 137 29.09 -0.02 -18.18
N ASP A 138 30.20 0.61 -17.78
CA ASP A 138 30.80 0.43 -16.44
C ASP A 138 30.68 1.65 -15.49
N GLU A 139 29.89 2.67 -15.81
CA GLU A 139 29.54 3.72 -14.84
C GLU A 139 28.13 3.48 -14.27
N VAL A 140 27.99 2.41 -13.48
CA VAL A 140 26.95 2.35 -12.45
C VAL A 140 27.47 3.25 -11.33
N ASP A 141 26.84 4.42 -11.13
CA ASP A 141 27.27 5.45 -10.19
C ASP A 141 27.44 4.85 -8.77
N GLU A 142 28.68 4.61 -8.33
CA GLU A 142 29.01 4.18 -6.95
C GLU A 142 28.44 5.15 -5.88
N ASP A 143 28.10 6.38 -6.29
CA ASP A 143 27.46 7.41 -5.48
C ASP A 143 25.97 7.10 -5.16
N GLU A 144 25.24 6.31 -5.97
CA GLU A 144 23.83 5.96 -5.70
C GLU A 144 23.69 4.90 -4.59
N GLU A 145 24.67 4.00 -4.44
CA GLU A 145 24.66 2.98 -3.37
C GLU A 145 24.99 3.57 -1.99
N GLU A 146 25.78 4.66 -1.91
CA GLU A 146 26.06 5.35 -0.65
C GLU A 146 24.83 6.09 -0.09
N ASP A 147 23.94 6.62 -0.94
CA ASP A 147 22.75 7.39 -0.53
C ASP A 147 21.55 6.49 -0.15
N ALA A 148 21.42 5.30 -0.76
CA ALA A 148 20.31 4.38 -0.51
C ALA A 148 20.20 3.93 0.96
N GLY A 149 21.29 3.95 1.72
CA GLY A 149 21.30 3.60 3.14
C GLY A 149 20.71 4.68 4.06
N ASP A 150 20.69 5.94 3.62
CA ASP A 150 20.21 7.10 4.38
C ASP A 150 18.73 7.40 4.13
N GLU A 151 18.10 6.78 3.12
CA GLU A 151 16.65 6.88 2.89
C GLU A 151 15.86 6.39 4.11
N GLU A 152 14.90 7.20 4.58
CA GLU A 152 14.02 6.81 5.66
C GLU A 152 12.95 5.83 5.15
N VAL A 153 12.96 4.63 5.72
CA VAL A 153 12.06 3.55 5.32
C VAL A 153 11.13 3.15 6.47
N PRO A 154 9.91 2.67 6.16
CA PRO A 154 8.94 2.31 7.18
C PRO A 154 9.31 1.01 7.90
N VAL A 155 9.14 1.02 9.23
CA VAL A 155 9.14 -0.17 10.09
C VAL A 155 7.82 -0.21 10.84
N PHE A 156 7.23 -1.40 10.96
CA PHE A 156 5.99 -1.63 11.70
C PHE A 156 6.23 -2.54 12.88
N LEU A 157 5.24 -2.60 13.79
CA LEU A 157 5.17 -3.65 14.80
C LEU A 157 4.89 -4.99 14.13
N SER A 158 5.96 -5.64 13.66
CA SER A 158 5.93 -6.93 12.99
C SER A 158 6.75 -7.98 13.73
N HIS A 159 6.50 -9.24 13.39
CA HIS A 159 7.38 -10.34 13.75
C HIS A 159 7.29 -11.44 12.69
N ARG A 160 8.44 -11.91 12.20
CA ARG A 160 8.53 -12.98 11.19
C ARG A 160 7.69 -12.70 9.94
N GLY A 161 7.72 -11.45 9.45
CA GLY A 161 7.05 -11.06 8.22
C GLY A 161 5.54 -10.96 8.36
N ARG A 162 5.03 -10.94 9.61
CA ARG A 162 3.62 -10.73 9.94
C ARG A 162 3.43 -9.41 10.66
N LEU A 163 2.40 -8.67 10.27
CA LEU A 163 1.98 -7.45 10.94
C LEU A 163 1.19 -7.81 12.21
N LEU A 164 1.61 -7.30 13.36
CA LEU A 164 0.89 -7.51 14.62
C LEU A 164 -0.18 -6.42 14.76
N LEU A 165 -1.45 -6.83 14.75
CA LEU A 165 -2.60 -5.94 14.87
C LEU A 165 -3.43 -6.32 16.10
N PHE A 166 -3.73 -5.33 16.93
CA PHE A 166 -4.42 -5.53 18.21
C PHE A 166 -5.83 -4.96 18.15
N LYS A 167 -6.83 -5.72 18.63
CA LYS A 167 -8.22 -5.26 18.63
C LYS A 167 -8.49 -4.12 19.60
N THR A 168 -7.64 -3.92 20.60
CA THR A 168 -7.77 -2.82 21.57
C THR A 168 -6.42 -2.20 21.94
N PRO A 169 -6.41 -0.92 22.37
CA PRO A 169 -5.24 -0.26 22.95
C PRO A 169 -4.59 -1.03 24.10
N GLU A 170 -5.40 -1.61 24.99
CA GLU A 170 -4.90 -2.35 26.16
C GLU A 170 -4.06 -3.55 25.76
N SER A 171 -4.50 -4.28 24.73
CA SER A 171 -3.80 -5.46 24.24
C SER A 171 -2.48 -5.09 23.55
N LEU A 172 -2.46 -3.97 22.81
CA LEU A 172 -1.24 -3.41 22.23
C LEU A 172 -0.24 -3.04 23.35
N VAL A 173 -0.66 -2.27 24.35
CA VAL A 173 0.22 -1.87 25.47
C VAL A 173 0.70 -3.07 26.28
N SER A 174 -0.18 -4.06 26.52
CA SER A 174 0.20 -5.32 27.16
C SER A 174 1.28 -6.05 26.37
N PHE A 175 1.19 -6.07 25.05
CA PHE A 175 2.22 -6.66 24.19
C PHE A 175 3.53 -5.90 24.27
N ILE A 176 3.51 -4.56 24.13
CA ILE A 176 4.71 -3.72 24.20
C ILE A 176 5.46 -3.98 25.52
N ARG A 177 4.73 -4.07 26.64
CA ARG A 177 5.30 -4.35 27.99
C ARG A 177 5.74 -5.79 28.21
N SER A 178 5.31 -6.73 27.37
CA SER A 178 5.57 -8.17 27.57
C SER A 178 7.02 -8.58 27.28
N GLY A 179 7.76 -7.78 26.50
CA GLY A 179 9.09 -8.15 25.99
C GLY A 179 9.05 -9.27 24.94
N ALA A 180 7.89 -9.57 24.36
CA ALA A 180 7.77 -10.54 23.30
C ALA A 180 8.55 -10.09 22.04
N PRO A 181 9.16 -11.04 21.30
CA PRO A 181 9.92 -10.72 20.09
C PRO A 181 9.11 -9.94 19.06
N ASN A 182 9.68 -8.87 18.54
CA ASN A 182 9.13 -8.04 17.48
C ASN A 182 10.24 -7.21 16.83
N ASP A 183 10.01 -6.73 15.63
CA ASP A 183 11.03 -6.05 14.84
C ASP A 183 11.27 -4.62 15.34
N MET A 184 10.31 -3.96 15.98
CA MET A 184 10.52 -2.63 16.58
C MET A 184 11.39 -2.66 17.84
N SER A 185 11.65 -3.84 18.43
CA SER A 185 12.53 -3.96 19.59
C SER A 185 13.99 -3.59 19.32
N GLN A 186 14.38 -3.45 18.05
CA GLN A 186 15.68 -2.95 17.63
C GLN A 186 15.82 -1.43 17.75
N LEU A 187 14.72 -0.70 17.87
CA LEU A 187 14.73 0.76 17.98
C LEU A 187 15.31 1.18 19.33
N ASP A 188 16.16 2.21 19.31
CA ASP A 188 16.74 2.82 20.50
C ASP A 188 15.69 3.35 21.49
N SER A 189 14.57 3.87 20.96
CA SER A 189 13.44 4.39 21.72
C SER A 189 12.46 3.31 22.24
N TRP A 190 12.63 2.02 21.88
CA TRP A 190 11.66 0.97 22.22
C TRP A 190 11.52 0.70 23.73
N ASN A 191 12.65 0.65 24.44
CA ASN A 191 12.63 0.41 25.89
C ASN A 191 11.88 1.52 26.62
N GLU A 192 12.13 2.77 26.24
CA GLU A 192 11.46 3.93 26.80
C GLU A 192 9.96 3.93 26.50
N LEU A 193 9.56 3.57 25.27
CA LEU A 193 8.14 3.37 24.93
C LEU A 193 7.50 2.35 25.88
N SER A 194 8.14 1.20 26.09
CA SER A 194 7.59 0.11 26.89
C SER A 194 7.35 0.48 28.36
N GLU A 195 8.16 1.39 28.90
CA GLU A 195 8.03 1.89 30.27
C GLU A 195 6.94 2.95 30.41
N ARG A 196 6.75 3.79 29.38
CA ARG A 196 5.94 5.01 29.48
C ARG A 196 4.52 4.88 28.90
N VAL A 197 4.33 4.06 27.86
CA VAL A 197 3.07 4.02 27.11
C VAL A 197 1.90 3.51 27.95
N GLU A 198 0.79 4.22 27.93
CA GLU A 198 -0.48 3.84 28.52
C GLU A 198 -1.56 3.62 27.45
N PRO A 199 -2.62 2.84 27.72
CA PRO A 199 -3.68 2.59 26.72
C PRO A 199 -4.35 3.85 26.19
N ALA A 200 -4.43 4.91 27.01
CA ALA A 200 -4.99 6.20 26.62
C ALA A 200 -4.10 6.97 25.62
N ASP A 201 -2.82 6.62 25.51
CA ASP A 201 -1.88 7.26 24.58
C ASP A 201 -2.03 6.69 23.16
N ILE A 202 -2.62 5.49 23.01
CA ILE A 202 -2.93 4.88 21.71
C ILE A 202 -4.16 5.59 21.12
N ALA A 203 -3.90 6.76 20.55
CA ALA A 203 -4.88 7.58 19.85
C ALA A 203 -4.28 8.02 18.50
N PRO A 204 -4.40 7.18 17.46
CA PRO A 204 -4.00 7.53 16.10
C PRO A 204 -4.66 8.83 15.64
N LEU A 205 -3.93 9.60 14.83
CA LEU A 205 -4.47 10.78 14.15
C LEU A 205 -5.35 10.35 12.98
N ASP A 206 -6.15 11.27 12.46
CA ASP A 206 -6.96 11.01 11.26
C ASP A 206 -6.08 10.56 10.08
N GLU A 207 -4.91 11.18 9.91
CA GLU A 207 -3.91 10.82 8.88
C GLU A 207 -3.18 9.48 9.14
N ASP A 208 -3.31 8.92 10.34
CA ASP A 208 -2.78 7.62 10.75
C ASP A 208 -3.91 6.56 10.90
N THR A 209 -5.09 6.85 10.35
CA THR A 209 -6.26 5.96 10.37
C THR A 209 -6.60 5.53 8.94
N TYR A 210 -6.34 4.27 8.61
CA TYR A 210 -6.43 3.78 7.24
C TYR A 210 -7.58 2.80 7.03
N GLU A 211 -8.54 3.15 6.16
CA GLU A 211 -9.73 2.35 5.88
C GLU A 211 -9.59 1.45 4.63
N LEU A 212 -8.68 0.46 4.69
CA LEU A 212 -8.38 -0.41 3.54
C LEU A 212 -9.56 -1.28 3.09
N ASP A 213 -10.51 -1.56 3.98
CA ASP A 213 -11.72 -2.32 3.66
C ASP A 213 -12.73 -1.53 2.81
N LEU A 214 -12.74 -0.19 2.90
CA LEU A 214 -13.62 0.67 2.11
C LEU A 214 -13.13 0.93 0.70
N VAL A 215 -11.83 0.83 0.44
CA VAL A 215 -11.19 1.15 -0.85
C VAL A 215 -11.86 0.43 -2.02
N VAL A 216 -12.13 -0.87 -1.86
CA VAL A 216 -12.71 -1.69 -2.93
C VAL A 216 -14.16 -1.27 -3.22
N GLU A 217 -14.94 -0.93 -2.20
CA GLU A 217 -16.31 -0.45 -2.34
C GLU A 217 -16.34 0.94 -2.99
N ASN A 218 -15.50 1.87 -2.49
CA ASN A 218 -15.35 3.21 -3.03
C ASN A 218 -15.04 3.18 -4.53
N LEU A 219 -14.07 2.35 -4.95
CA LEU A 219 -13.70 2.22 -6.36
C LEU A 219 -14.85 1.68 -7.22
N ARG A 220 -15.67 0.75 -6.69
CA ARG A 220 -16.80 0.16 -7.41
C ARG A 220 -17.98 1.11 -7.58
N GLY A 221 -18.13 2.10 -6.71
CA GLY A 221 -19.17 3.14 -6.84
C GLY A 221 -19.05 3.98 -8.11
N GLY A 222 -17.87 3.96 -8.75
CA GLY A 222 -17.59 4.70 -9.99
C GLY A 222 -17.03 6.09 -9.72
N HIS A 223 -16.49 6.72 -10.76
CA HIS A 223 -15.62 7.92 -10.64
C HIS A 223 -16.22 9.08 -9.86
N ASP A 224 -17.55 9.26 -9.90
CA ASP A 224 -18.22 10.37 -9.20
C ASP A 224 -18.33 10.15 -7.68
N THR A 225 -18.08 8.93 -7.20
CA THR A 225 -18.13 8.54 -5.78
C THR A 225 -16.75 8.36 -5.17
N TRP A 226 -15.69 8.45 -5.98
CA TRP A 226 -14.34 8.21 -5.50
C TRP A 226 -13.95 9.28 -4.50
N ASP A 227 -13.42 8.84 -3.37
CA ASP A 227 -12.84 9.71 -2.36
C ASP A 227 -11.32 9.74 -2.57
N PRO A 228 -10.74 10.85 -3.05
CA PRO A 228 -9.32 10.92 -3.32
C PRO A 228 -8.47 10.76 -2.06
N THR A 229 -8.92 11.27 -0.91
CA THR A 229 -8.14 11.22 0.34
C THR A 229 -8.00 9.77 0.80
N LEU A 230 -9.13 9.06 0.94
CA LEU A 230 -9.17 7.63 1.26
C LEU A 230 -8.25 6.80 0.35
N LEU A 231 -8.33 7.02 -0.96
CA LEU A 231 -7.57 6.23 -1.94
C LEU A 231 -6.07 6.54 -1.93
N ILE A 232 -5.69 7.79 -1.66
CA ILE A 232 -4.29 8.22 -1.56
C ILE A 232 -3.67 7.63 -0.29
N GLU A 233 -4.32 7.83 0.87
CA GLU A 233 -3.86 7.33 2.18
C GLU A 233 -3.77 5.80 2.18
N ALA A 234 -4.76 5.11 1.61
CA ALA A 234 -4.69 3.67 1.39
C ALA A 234 -3.46 3.28 0.56
N GLY A 235 -3.14 4.04 -0.49
CA GLY A 235 -1.98 3.83 -1.34
C GLY A 235 -0.66 4.01 -0.61
N GLU A 236 -0.59 4.98 0.31
CA GLU A 236 0.57 5.24 1.15
C GLU A 236 0.81 4.09 2.13
N VAL A 237 -0.18 3.76 2.96
CA VAL A 237 -0.02 2.66 3.94
C VAL A 237 0.19 1.31 3.24
N ALA A 238 -0.40 1.07 2.07
CA ALA A 238 -0.18 -0.17 1.33
C ALA A 238 1.26 -0.31 0.83
N ARG A 239 1.89 0.78 0.38
CA ARG A 239 3.32 0.79 0.01
C ARG A 239 4.19 0.56 1.24
N ASP A 240 3.89 1.24 2.34
CA ASP A 240 4.67 1.13 3.57
C ASP A 240 4.61 -0.28 4.17
N LEU A 241 3.41 -0.86 4.26
CA LEU A 241 3.22 -2.24 4.69
C LEU A 241 3.89 -3.23 3.74
N ALA A 242 3.82 -2.99 2.43
CA ALA A 242 4.45 -3.87 1.45
C ALA A 242 5.98 -3.84 1.54
N TYR A 243 6.57 -2.67 1.79
CA TYR A 243 7.99 -2.53 2.04
C TYR A 243 8.38 -3.22 3.34
N ALA A 244 7.77 -2.79 4.46
CA ALA A 244 8.12 -3.25 5.80
C ALA A 244 7.92 -4.76 6.00
N LEU A 245 6.87 -5.33 5.39
CA LEU A 245 6.57 -6.76 5.46
C LEU A 245 7.18 -7.54 4.29
N ARG A 246 7.97 -6.91 3.40
CA ARG A 246 8.58 -7.54 2.22
C ARG A 246 7.58 -8.33 1.39
N LEU A 247 6.58 -7.63 0.83
CA LEU A 247 5.54 -8.17 -0.04
C LEU A 247 5.82 -7.77 -1.49
N PRO A 248 6.73 -8.46 -2.22
CA PRO A 248 7.15 -8.06 -3.57
C PRO A 248 5.97 -7.95 -4.53
N ALA A 249 5.02 -8.88 -4.45
CA ALA A 249 3.82 -8.84 -5.30
C ALA A 249 2.93 -7.60 -5.07
N VAL A 250 2.96 -6.97 -3.90
CA VAL A 250 2.23 -5.71 -3.65
C VAL A 250 3.06 -4.52 -4.13
N LEU A 251 4.38 -4.52 -3.88
CA LEU A 251 5.31 -3.52 -4.41
C LEU A 251 5.24 -3.45 -5.94
N ASP A 252 5.28 -4.60 -6.64
CA ASP A 252 5.17 -4.67 -8.09
C ASP A 252 3.85 -4.06 -8.61
N MET A 253 2.75 -4.33 -7.90
CA MET A 253 1.42 -3.80 -8.26
C MET A 253 1.29 -2.28 -8.06
N LEU A 254 2.10 -1.70 -7.16
CA LEU A 254 2.14 -0.28 -6.81
C LEU A 254 3.36 0.46 -7.40
N SER A 255 4.19 -0.25 -8.17
CA SER A 255 5.42 0.29 -8.77
C SER A 255 5.13 1.43 -9.75
N ALA A 256 6.14 2.28 -9.95
CA ALA A 256 6.08 3.40 -10.89
C ALA A 256 5.66 2.94 -12.29
N GLY A 257 4.68 3.62 -12.88
CA GLY A 257 4.14 3.26 -14.21
C GLY A 257 3.17 2.08 -14.23
N SER A 258 2.86 1.49 -13.07
CA SER A 258 1.76 0.53 -12.95
C SER A 258 0.40 1.23 -13.09
N ARG A 259 -0.65 0.46 -13.36
CA ARG A 259 -2.02 1.01 -13.46
C ARG A 259 -2.54 1.61 -12.15
N LEU A 260 -2.02 1.16 -11.00
CA LEU A 260 -2.41 1.67 -9.70
C LEU A 260 -1.59 2.90 -9.32
N ASP A 261 -0.34 2.98 -9.78
CA ASP A 261 0.46 4.20 -9.70
C ASP A 261 -0.14 5.32 -10.56
N ASP A 262 -0.54 5.03 -11.81
CA ASP A 262 -1.29 5.96 -12.67
C ASP A 262 -2.57 6.50 -11.99
N LEU A 263 -3.23 5.65 -11.18
CA LEU A 263 -4.40 6.03 -10.40
C LEU A 263 -4.03 7.00 -9.29
N ASP A 264 -3.03 6.65 -8.47
CA ASP A 264 -2.54 7.49 -7.38
C ASP A 264 -2.06 8.87 -7.88
N GLU A 265 -1.25 8.90 -8.95
CA GLU A 265 -0.76 10.14 -9.54
C GLU A 265 -1.90 11.03 -10.04
N ALA A 266 -2.94 10.42 -10.63
CA ALA A 266 -4.12 11.15 -11.09
C ALA A 266 -5.01 11.66 -9.95
N LEU A 267 -5.09 10.92 -8.83
CA LEU A 267 -5.80 11.34 -7.61
C LEU A 267 -5.06 12.52 -6.96
N ARG A 268 -3.75 12.41 -6.72
CA ARG A 268 -2.91 13.48 -6.16
C ARG A 268 -2.96 14.74 -7.01
N ALA A 269 -2.84 14.61 -8.33
CA ALA A 269 -3.01 15.75 -9.23
C ALA A 269 -4.38 16.43 -9.06
N THR A 270 -5.45 15.64 -8.85
CA THR A 270 -6.81 16.13 -8.64
C THR A 270 -6.96 16.92 -7.33
N VAL A 271 -6.37 16.42 -6.24
CA VAL A 271 -6.37 17.07 -4.92
C VAL A 271 -5.55 18.37 -4.96
N ASN A 272 -4.35 18.35 -5.56
CA ASN A 272 -3.47 19.53 -5.69
C ASN A 272 -4.07 20.66 -6.54
N GLY A 273 -5.06 20.36 -7.40
CA GLY A 273 -5.84 21.35 -8.12
C GLY A 273 -5.09 22.05 -9.26
N GLY A 274 -5.58 23.24 -9.65
CA GLY A 274 -5.03 24.00 -10.78
C GLY A 274 -5.17 23.30 -12.14
N ILE A 275 -4.24 23.59 -13.06
CA ILE A 275 -4.19 22.98 -14.39
C ILE A 275 -3.93 21.46 -14.27
N GLY A 276 -3.07 21.06 -13.33
CA GLY A 276 -2.79 19.66 -13.01
C GLY A 276 -4.05 18.91 -12.60
N GLY A 277 -4.88 19.48 -11.73
CA GLY A 277 -6.13 18.85 -11.29
C GLY A 277 -7.19 18.70 -12.37
N PHE A 278 -7.28 19.63 -13.33
CA PHE A 278 -8.15 19.42 -14.50
C PHE A 278 -7.69 18.23 -15.35
N MET A 279 -6.36 18.09 -15.55
CA MET A 279 -5.81 16.95 -16.27
C MET A 279 -5.93 15.65 -15.48
N GLY A 280 -5.72 15.69 -14.16
CA GLY A 280 -5.93 14.58 -13.22
C GLY A 280 -7.34 14.01 -13.33
N ARG A 281 -8.38 14.85 -13.22
CA ARG A 281 -9.78 14.41 -13.40
C ARG A 281 -10.05 13.79 -14.77
N ARG A 282 -9.41 14.30 -15.83
CA ARG A 282 -9.53 13.71 -17.18
C ARG A 282 -8.81 12.36 -17.28
N ARG A 283 -7.69 12.17 -16.58
CA ARG A 283 -6.97 10.89 -16.47
C ARG A 283 -7.81 9.88 -15.66
N LEU A 284 -8.33 10.28 -14.50
CA LEU A 284 -9.18 9.44 -13.64
C LEU A 284 -10.37 8.83 -14.42
N LYS A 285 -11.05 9.64 -15.23
CA LYS A 285 -12.18 9.16 -16.08
C LYS A 285 -11.80 8.07 -17.09
N LYS A 286 -10.52 7.92 -17.42
CA LYS A 286 -10.03 6.87 -18.33
C LYS A 286 -9.62 5.60 -17.58
N ILE A 287 -9.40 5.69 -16.27
CA ILE A 287 -9.04 4.54 -15.45
C ILE A 287 -10.29 3.68 -15.24
N GLY A 288 -10.18 2.40 -15.57
CA GLY A 288 -11.29 1.46 -15.42
C GLY A 288 -11.56 1.16 -13.95
N ALA A 289 -12.69 1.62 -13.42
CA ALA A 289 -13.09 1.41 -12.01
C ALA A 289 -13.09 -0.08 -11.60
N GLN A 290 -13.56 -0.96 -12.47
CA GLN A 290 -13.54 -2.40 -12.23
C GLN A 290 -12.11 -2.95 -12.13
N THR A 291 -11.21 -2.52 -13.02
CA THR A 291 -9.81 -2.93 -13.00
C THR A 291 -9.08 -2.41 -11.76
N ALA A 292 -9.28 -1.15 -11.40
CA ALA A 292 -8.73 -0.58 -10.17
C ALA A 292 -9.23 -1.33 -8.92
N SER A 293 -10.55 -1.57 -8.82
CA SER A 293 -11.13 -2.31 -7.70
C SER A 293 -10.62 -3.76 -7.61
N LEU A 294 -10.34 -4.41 -8.75
CA LEU A 294 -9.79 -5.75 -8.79
C LEU A 294 -8.34 -5.79 -8.30
N GLY A 295 -7.53 -4.80 -8.69
CA GLY A 295 -6.16 -4.62 -8.20
C GLY A 295 -6.14 -4.41 -6.69
N TRP A 296 -6.94 -3.46 -6.21
CA TRP A 296 -7.05 -3.17 -4.78
C TRP A 296 -7.55 -4.35 -3.95
N ARG A 297 -8.53 -5.12 -4.43
CA ARG A 297 -8.96 -6.36 -3.76
C ARG A 297 -7.80 -7.35 -3.59
N THR A 298 -6.90 -7.45 -4.58
CA THR A 298 -5.72 -8.32 -4.48
C THR A 298 -4.72 -7.78 -3.46
N ILE A 299 -4.46 -6.47 -3.44
CA ILE A 299 -3.59 -5.80 -2.45
C ILE A 299 -4.11 -6.06 -1.03
N VAL A 300 -5.37 -5.71 -0.78
CA VAL A 300 -6.01 -5.91 0.54
C VAL A 300 -5.97 -7.38 0.95
N GLY A 301 -6.20 -8.31 0.02
CA GLY A 301 -6.10 -9.74 0.28
C GLY A 301 -4.69 -10.19 0.67
N LYS A 302 -3.65 -9.67 0.00
CA LYS A 302 -2.24 -9.98 0.31
C LYS A 302 -1.82 -9.41 1.65
N ILE A 303 -2.18 -8.16 1.96
CA ILE A 303 -1.92 -7.54 3.26
C ILE A 303 -2.66 -8.34 4.36
N SER A 304 -3.95 -8.62 4.18
CA SER A 304 -4.76 -9.37 5.15
C SER A 304 -4.19 -10.76 5.45
N ALA A 305 -3.55 -11.41 4.47
CA ALA A 305 -2.97 -12.74 4.65
C ALA A 305 -1.75 -12.76 5.59
N VAL A 306 -1.03 -11.64 5.71
CA VAL A 306 0.15 -11.51 6.56
C VAL A 306 -0.13 -10.82 7.89
N VAL A 307 -1.39 -10.51 8.19
CA VAL A 307 -1.77 -9.98 9.50
C VAL A 307 -1.82 -11.12 10.53
N ASP A 308 -1.34 -10.82 11.73
CA ASP A 308 -1.51 -11.60 12.96
C ASP A 308 -2.43 -10.80 13.91
N TRP A 309 -3.69 -11.20 13.99
CA TRP A 309 -4.69 -10.57 14.83
C TRP A 309 -4.54 -11.02 16.28
N ARG A 310 -4.46 -10.05 17.20
CA ARG A 310 -4.25 -10.28 18.64
C ARG A 310 -5.31 -9.57 19.49
N ASP A 311 -5.60 -10.20 20.61
CA ASP A 311 -6.50 -9.75 21.67
C ASP A 311 -5.75 -9.69 23.00
#